data_AF-A0A358QL69-F1
#
_entry.id   AF-A0A358QL69-F1
#
_cell.length_a   1.000
_cell.length_b   1.000
_cell.length_c   1.000
_cell.angle_alpha   90.00
_cell.angle_beta   90.00
_cell.angle_gamma   90.00
#
_symmetry.space_group_name_H-M   'P 1'
#
loop_
_entity.id
_entity.type
_entity.pdbx_description
1 polymer ?
#
loop_
_entity_poly.entity_id
_entity_poly.type
_entity_poly.pdbx_seq_one_letter_code
_entity_poly.pdbx_strand_id
1 'polypeptide(L)'
;MDVLDRVSALVARAMDAGVRWQLARLPVELPAPESWTPADPLEFWTASRVHDPAPITAGPVQHRRRGGVEVRTLTGPSQGPGGGPGSRHLVATALLRPGRRDLPFVLVVHGLLAPGPWYEERRCRALVTDGAQAARIDLPLHLRRHTPGRRSGEGFIQTDLAWTREIVRQSVEDCA
;
A
#
# COMPACT_ATOMS: atom_id res chain seq x y z
N MET A 1 -5.73 3.85 -31.13
CA MET A 1 -5.99 3.64 -29.69
C MET A 1 -6.29 2.17 -29.52
N ASP A 2 -5.37 1.44 -28.90
CA ASP A 2 -5.35 -0.02 -28.88
C ASP A 2 -6.51 -0.58 -28.03
N VAL A 3 -6.94 -1.81 -28.28
CA VAL A 3 -8.00 -2.49 -27.51
C VAL A 3 -7.61 -2.57 -26.02
N LEU A 4 -6.32 -2.76 -25.75
CA LEU A 4 -5.73 -2.73 -24.41
C LEU A 4 -5.87 -1.36 -23.72
N ASP A 5 -5.78 -0.26 -24.47
CA ASP A 5 -5.95 1.10 -23.93
C ASP A 5 -7.41 1.34 -23.54
N ARG A 6 -8.35 0.90 -24.37
CA ARG A 6 -9.80 1.03 -24.12
C ARG A 6 -10.22 0.26 -22.86
N VAL A 7 -9.75 -0.97 -22.72
CA VAL A 7 -10.03 -1.79 -21.53
C VAL A 7 -9.39 -1.16 -20.29
N SER A 8 -8.15 -0.68 -20.39
CA SER A 8 -7.48 -0.02 -19.26
C SER A 8 -8.20 1.25 -18.81
N ALA A 9 -8.68 2.07 -19.76
CA ALA A 9 -9.46 3.28 -19.47
C ALA A 9 -10.83 2.98 -18.86
N LEU A 10 -11.47 1.88 -19.28
CA LEU A 10 -12.73 1.42 -18.67
C LEU A 10 -12.51 0.96 -17.22
N VAL A 11 -11.47 0.16 -16.98
CA VAL A 11 -11.11 -0.33 -15.65
C VAL A 11 -10.75 0.84 -14.73
N ALA A 12 -9.97 1.82 -15.20
CA ALA A 12 -9.66 3.03 -14.45
C ALA A 12 -10.93 3.79 -14.03
N ARG A 13 -11.87 4.00 -14.96
CA ARG A 13 -13.16 4.66 -14.65
C ARG A 13 -14.01 3.88 -13.65
N ALA A 14 -14.01 2.54 -13.73
CA ALA A 14 -14.71 1.70 -12.78
C ALA A 14 -14.08 1.78 -11.37
N MET A 15 -12.75 1.81 -11.28
CA MET A 15 -12.03 2.02 -10.02
C MET A 15 -12.33 3.39 -9.43
N ASP A 16 -12.27 4.45 -10.23
CA ASP A 16 -12.61 5.83 -9.79
C ASP A 16 -14.05 5.91 -9.28
N ALA A 17 -15.00 5.28 -9.97
CA ALA A 17 -16.39 5.22 -9.53
C ALA A 17 -16.52 4.49 -8.18
N GLY A 18 -15.80 3.37 -8.01
CA GLY A 18 -15.73 2.64 -6.75
C GLY A 18 -15.17 3.49 -5.60
N VAL A 19 -14.05 4.19 -5.83
CA VAL A 19 -13.43 5.09 -4.84
C VAL A 19 -14.38 6.23 -4.48
N ARG A 20 -14.99 6.90 -5.47
CA ARG A 20 -15.95 7.99 -5.22
C ARG A 20 -17.17 7.51 -4.43
N TRP A 21 -17.69 6.32 -4.75
CA TRP A 21 -18.81 5.75 -4.01
C TRP A 21 -18.43 5.39 -2.57
N GLN A 22 -17.20 4.95 -2.31
CA GLN A 22 -16.72 4.74 -0.96
C GLN A 22 -16.54 6.06 -0.21
N LEU A 23 -15.92 7.08 -0.82
CA LEU A 23 -15.77 8.41 -0.24
C LEU A 23 -17.13 9.03 0.13
N ALA A 24 -18.12 8.93 -0.75
CA ALA A 24 -19.48 9.45 -0.52
C ALA A 24 -20.22 8.77 0.65
N ARG A 25 -19.70 7.65 1.17
CA ARG A 25 -20.28 6.91 2.29
C ARG A 25 -19.46 7.01 3.57
N LEU A 26 -18.33 7.72 3.55
CA LEU A 26 -17.58 7.98 4.77
C LEU A 26 -18.37 8.96 5.65
N PRO A 27 -18.48 8.71 6.96
CA PRO A 27 -19.09 9.67 7.87
C PRO A 27 -18.25 10.96 7.86
N VAL A 28 -18.92 12.10 7.68
CA VAL A 28 -18.29 13.41 7.79
C VAL A 28 -18.52 13.89 9.22
N GLU A 29 -17.50 13.77 10.05
CA GLU A 29 -17.48 14.37 11.38
C GLU A 29 -16.52 15.56 11.36
N LEU A 30 -16.83 16.63 12.09
CA LEU A 30 -15.87 17.70 12.27
C LEU A 30 -14.79 17.21 13.24
N PRO A 31 -13.49 17.35 12.90
CA PRO A 31 -12.45 17.03 13.85
C PRO A 31 -12.57 17.92 15.09
N ALA A 32 -12.15 17.42 16.24
CA ALA A 32 -11.97 18.27 17.41
C ALA A 32 -10.98 19.41 17.07
N PRO A 33 -11.26 20.69 17.43
CA PRO A 33 -10.45 21.84 17.01
C PRO A 33 -8.95 21.69 17.25
N GLU A 34 -8.56 21.04 18.34
CA GLU A 34 -7.18 20.74 18.73
C GLU A 34 -6.43 19.85 17.72
N SER A 35 -7.14 19.07 16.89
CA SER A 35 -6.52 18.22 15.87
C SER A 35 -6.21 18.98 14.57
N TRP A 36 -6.73 20.19 14.37
CA TRP A 36 -6.66 20.94 13.11
C TRP A 36 -5.26 21.52 12.81
N THR A 37 -4.38 21.57 13.81
CA THR A 37 -3.03 22.09 13.67
C THR A 37 -2.28 21.38 12.55
N PRO A 38 -1.85 22.07 11.47
CA PRO A 38 -1.09 21.44 10.39
C PRO A 38 0.13 20.68 10.93
N ALA A 39 0.47 19.57 10.29
CA ALA A 39 1.69 18.84 10.65
C ALA A 39 2.91 19.68 10.27
N ASP A 40 3.89 19.78 11.17
CA ASP A 40 5.21 20.31 10.82
C ASP A 40 5.97 19.25 9.99
N PRO A 41 6.41 19.55 8.76
CA PRO A 41 7.10 18.58 7.93
C PRO A 41 8.42 18.09 8.52
N LEU A 42 9.18 18.97 9.17
CA LEU A 42 10.48 18.61 9.74
C LEU A 42 10.29 17.69 10.94
N GLU A 43 9.34 18.00 11.81
CA GLU A 43 8.95 17.16 12.94
C GLU A 43 8.48 15.78 12.46
N PHE A 44 7.63 15.73 11.44
CA PHE A 44 7.15 14.47 10.86
C PHE A 44 8.30 13.56 10.42
N TRP A 45 9.22 14.08 9.61
CA TRP A 45 10.35 13.29 9.10
C TRP A 45 11.33 12.91 10.22
N THR A 46 11.58 13.82 11.17
CA THR A 46 12.44 13.55 12.33
C THR A 46 11.88 12.46 13.24
N ALA A 47 10.56 12.45 13.45
CA ALA A 47 9.87 11.44 14.25
C ALA A 47 9.69 10.10 13.52
N SER A 48 9.84 10.09 12.19
CA SER A 48 9.71 8.88 11.39
C SER A 48 10.97 8.00 11.48
N ARG A 49 10.77 6.69 11.47
CA ARG A 49 11.86 5.69 11.41
C ARG A 49 12.31 5.39 9.97
N VAL A 50 12.12 6.33 9.04
CA VAL A 50 12.48 6.15 7.62
C VAL A 50 13.97 5.82 7.41
N HIS A 51 14.83 6.26 8.33
CA HIS A 51 16.27 6.01 8.30
C HIS A 51 16.71 4.73 9.06
N ASP A 52 15.79 4.09 9.76
CA ASP A 52 15.99 2.81 10.47
C ASP A 52 14.76 1.92 10.26
N PRO A 53 14.52 1.46 9.01
CA PRO A 53 13.31 0.74 8.66
C PRO A 53 13.26 -0.64 9.32
N ALA A 54 12.04 -1.09 9.59
CA ALA A 54 11.80 -2.41 10.16
C ALA A 54 12.29 -3.52 9.20
N PRO A 55 12.95 -4.58 9.70
CA PRO A 55 13.38 -5.67 8.85
C PRO A 55 12.18 -6.44 8.29
N ILE A 56 12.23 -6.74 7.00
CA ILE A 56 11.24 -7.58 6.31
C ILE A 56 11.77 -9.00 6.09
N THR A 57 10.86 -9.96 6.12
CA THR A 57 11.13 -11.38 5.79
C THR A 57 10.41 -11.76 4.51
N ALA A 58 11.13 -12.41 3.60
CA ALA A 58 10.52 -13.04 2.43
C ALA A 58 10.02 -14.44 2.79
N GLY A 59 8.71 -14.65 2.65
CA GLY A 59 8.08 -15.95 2.85
C GLY A 59 8.45 -17.00 1.79
N PRO A 60 7.83 -18.18 1.88
CA PRO A 60 8.03 -19.24 0.89
C PRO A 60 7.58 -18.80 -0.51
N VAL A 61 8.09 -19.51 -1.53
CA VAL A 61 7.63 -19.34 -2.91
C VAL A 61 6.18 -19.80 -2.99
N GLN A 62 5.28 -18.87 -3.29
CA GLN A 62 3.86 -19.19 -3.45
C GLN A 62 3.59 -19.77 -4.83
N HIS A 63 4.20 -19.18 -5.86
CA HIS A 63 4.15 -19.70 -7.23
C HIS A 63 5.35 -19.24 -8.05
N ARG A 64 5.67 -20.00 -9.09
CA ARG A 64 6.67 -19.63 -10.10
C ARG A 64 5.99 -19.24 -11.41
N ARG A 65 6.48 -18.17 -12.02
CA ARG A 65 6.03 -17.67 -13.32
C ARG A 65 7.04 -17.99 -14.40
N ARG A 66 6.63 -17.82 -15.65
CA ARG A 66 7.51 -17.94 -16.83
C ARG A 66 8.76 -17.08 -16.64
N GLY A 67 9.91 -17.61 -17.09
CA GLY A 67 11.19 -16.92 -16.94
C GLY A 67 11.79 -16.99 -15.53
N GLY A 68 11.32 -17.93 -14.69
CA GLY A 68 11.90 -18.21 -13.37
C GLY A 68 11.56 -17.19 -12.28
N VAL A 69 10.57 -16.32 -12.53
CA VAL A 69 10.14 -15.32 -11.56
C VAL A 69 9.40 -16.00 -10.41
N GLU A 70 9.84 -15.76 -9.18
CA GLU A 70 9.19 -16.25 -7.97
C GLU A 70 8.24 -15.19 -7.41
N VAL A 71 7.06 -15.62 -6.99
CA VAL A 71 6.14 -14.76 -6.23
C VAL A 71 6.17 -15.15 -4.77
N ARG A 72 6.43 -14.18 -3.91
CA ARG A 72 6.58 -14.34 -2.46
C ARG A 72 5.81 -13.27 -1.73
N THR A 73 5.27 -13.60 -0.56
CA THR A 73 4.79 -12.59 0.39
C THR A 73 5.99 -12.05 1.16
N LEU A 74 6.06 -10.73 1.31
CA LEU A 74 6.97 -10.08 2.25
C LEU A 74 6.17 -9.69 3.49
N THR A 75 6.72 -9.91 4.67
CA THR A 75 6.09 -9.57 5.95
C THR A 75 7.11 -8.94 6.90
N GLY A 76 6.66 -8.03 7.74
CA GLY A 76 7.50 -7.42 8.77
C GLY A 76 6.67 -6.77 9.88
N PRO A 77 7.31 -6.35 10.98
CA PRO A 77 6.63 -5.56 11.98
C PRO A 77 6.31 -4.18 11.42
N SER A 78 5.19 -3.61 11.85
CA SER A 78 4.76 -2.25 11.50
C SER A 78 4.27 -1.54 12.77
N GLN A 79 4.41 -0.22 12.85
CA GLN A 79 3.99 0.54 14.02
C GLN A 79 3.07 1.68 13.60
N GLY A 80 1.77 1.42 13.64
CA GLY A 80 0.73 2.42 13.49
C GLY A 80 -0.01 2.73 14.79
N PRO A 81 -1.07 3.54 14.73
CA PRO A 81 -1.84 3.95 15.90
C PRO A 81 -2.81 2.87 16.41
N GLY A 82 -3.30 1.98 15.55
CA GLY A 82 -4.29 0.96 15.91
C GLY A 82 -3.70 -0.33 16.52
N GLY A 83 -4.51 -1.13 17.22
CA GLY A 83 -4.07 -2.44 17.78
C GLY A 83 -4.15 -3.62 16.80
N GLY A 84 -4.84 -3.46 15.66
CA GLY A 84 -5.13 -4.55 14.73
C GLY A 84 -4.02 -4.88 13.72
N PRO A 85 -4.18 -5.94 12.92
CA PRO A 85 -3.18 -6.38 11.94
C PRO A 85 -2.72 -5.27 10.99
N GLY A 86 -3.64 -4.42 10.52
CA GLY A 86 -3.31 -3.31 9.63
C GLY A 86 -2.38 -2.26 10.22
N SER A 87 -2.35 -2.12 11.54
CA SER A 87 -1.48 -1.19 12.25
C SER A 87 -0.23 -1.84 12.84
N ARG A 88 -0.13 -3.17 12.81
CA ARG A 88 0.95 -3.91 13.51
C ARG A 88 1.80 -4.79 12.60
N HIS A 89 1.32 -5.10 11.40
CA HIS A 89 1.99 -6.00 10.47
C HIS A 89 2.02 -5.40 9.07
N LEU A 90 3.21 -5.34 8.49
CA LEU A 90 3.42 -5.06 7.08
C LEU A 90 3.17 -6.33 6.27
N VAL A 91 2.49 -6.17 5.13
CA VAL A 91 2.31 -7.24 4.14
C VAL A 91 2.50 -6.67 2.74
N ALA A 92 3.32 -7.33 1.93
CA ALA A 92 3.52 -7.02 0.52
C ALA A 92 3.59 -8.30 -0.32
N THR A 93 3.41 -8.17 -1.64
CA THR A 93 3.62 -9.26 -2.60
C THR A 93 4.76 -8.88 -3.54
N ALA A 94 5.82 -9.67 -3.54
CA ALA A 94 7.01 -9.47 -4.37
C ALA A 94 7.07 -10.47 -5.52
N LEU A 95 7.52 -9.98 -6.68
CA LEU A 95 7.91 -10.75 -7.85
C LEU A 95 9.43 -10.60 -8.01
N LEU A 96 10.15 -11.67 -7.72
CA LEU A 96 11.61 -11.69 -7.61
C LEU A 96 12.22 -12.59 -8.68
N ARG A 97 13.42 -12.27 -9.14
CA ARG A 97 14.23 -13.14 -10.00
C ARG A 97 15.39 -13.67 -9.16
N PRO A 98 15.34 -14.94 -8.71
CA PRO A 98 16.37 -15.50 -7.84
C PRO A 98 17.77 -15.34 -8.43
N GLY A 99 18.74 -14.96 -7.61
CA GLY A 99 20.14 -14.77 -8.01
C GLY A 99 20.43 -13.47 -8.78
N ARG A 100 19.42 -12.67 -9.13
CA ARG A 100 19.58 -11.42 -9.90
C ARG A 100 19.49 -10.18 -9.00
N ARG A 101 20.48 -10.04 -8.11
CA ARG A 101 20.60 -8.89 -7.20
C ARG A 101 21.00 -7.59 -7.89
N ASP A 102 21.45 -7.69 -9.14
CA ASP A 102 21.83 -6.59 -10.02
C ASP A 102 20.63 -5.80 -10.58
N LEU A 103 19.43 -6.35 -10.52
CA LEU A 103 18.23 -5.72 -11.07
C LEU A 103 17.65 -4.66 -10.12
N PRO A 104 17.11 -3.55 -10.66
CA PRO A 104 16.45 -2.54 -9.84
C PRO A 104 15.24 -3.14 -9.13
N PHE A 105 15.00 -2.73 -7.89
CA PHE A 105 13.82 -3.10 -7.13
C PHE A 105 12.83 -1.94 -7.12
N VAL A 106 11.61 -2.19 -7.59
CA VAL A 106 10.56 -1.18 -7.66
C VAL A 106 9.44 -1.51 -6.68
N LEU A 107 9.22 -0.62 -5.71
CA LEU A 107 8.06 -0.69 -4.82
C LEU A 107 6.88 0.04 -5.47
N VAL A 108 5.76 -0.66 -5.62
CA VAL A 108 4.50 -0.13 -6.15
C VAL A 108 3.53 0.11 -5.01
N VAL A 109 3.14 1.37 -4.83
CA VAL A 109 2.18 1.82 -3.83
C VAL A 109 0.83 2.06 -4.50
N HIS A 110 -0.24 1.50 -3.93
CA HIS A 110 -1.59 1.68 -4.47
C HIS A 110 -2.24 2.97 -3.94
N GLY A 111 -3.31 3.42 -4.59
CA GLY A 111 -4.09 4.57 -4.17
C GLY A 111 -4.98 4.32 -2.94
N LEU A 112 -5.51 5.41 -2.38
CA LEU A 112 -6.49 5.39 -1.29
C LEU A 112 -7.74 4.57 -1.69
N LEU A 113 -8.29 3.80 -0.75
CA LEU A 113 -9.54 3.04 -0.91
C LEU A 113 -9.49 2.02 -2.07
N ALA A 114 -8.28 1.52 -2.38
CA ALA A 114 -8.10 0.52 -3.42
C ALA A 114 -8.99 -0.71 -3.19
N PRO A 115 -9.92 -1.03 -4.12
CA PRO A 115 -10.87 -2.13 -3.93
C PRO A 115 -10.23 -3.51 -4.16
N GLY A 116 -9.06 -3.56 -4.78
CA GLY A 116 -8.31 -4.78 -5.05
C GLY A 116 -6.95 -4.47 -5.69
N PRO A 117 -6.05 -5.46 -5.76
CA PRO A 117 -4.65 -5.26 -6.12
C PRO A 117 -4.36 -5.29 -7.65
N TRP A 118 -5.40 -5.38 -8.48
CA TRP A 118 -5.29 -5.79 -9.89
C TRP A 118 -4.40 -4.88 -10.74
N TYR A 119 -4.55 -3.56 -10.57
CA TYR A 119 -3.81 -2.58 -11.35
C TYR A 119 -2.31 -2.66 -11.03
N GLU A 120 -1.96 -2.64 -9.76
CA GLU A 120 -0.59 -2.71 -9.29
C GLU A 120 0.04 -4.08 -9.58
N GLU A 121 -0.72 -5.18 -9.47
CA GLU A 121 -0.25 -6.50 -9.91
C GLU A 121 0.13 -6.51 -11.39
N ARG A 122 -0.67 -5.88 -12.25
CA ARG A 122 -0.35 -5.75 -13.67
C ARG A 122 0.91 -4.91 -13.86
N ARG A 123 1.10 -3.83 -13.10
CA ARG A 123 2.31 -3.00 -13.15
C ARG A 123 3.55 -3.77 -12.70
N CYS A 124 3.49 -4.51 -11.60
CA CYS A 124 4.59 -5.37 -11.15
C CYS A 124 4.99 -6.41 -12.21
N ARG A 125 4.01 -7.01 -12.90
CA ARG A 125 4.29 -7.97 -13.98
C ARG A 125 5.00 -7.32 -15.17
N ALA A 126 4.59 -6.11 -15.56
CA ALA A 126 5.25 -5.35 -16.62
C ALA A 126 6.69 -5.02 -16.23
N LEU A 127 6.91 -4.45 -15.05
CA LEU A 127 8.24 -4.12 -14.53
C LEU A 127 9.19 -5.31 -14.52
N VAL A 128 8.71 -6.49 -14.09
CA VAL A 128 9.55 -7.69 -14.06
C VAL A 128 9.84 -8.23 -15.47
N THR A 129 8.93 -8.02 -16.42
CA THR A 129 9.17 -8.33 -17.83
C THR A 129 10.26 -7.42 -18.40
N ASP A 130 10.26 -6.15 -17.99
CA ASP A 130 11.20 -5.11 -18.43
C ASP A 130 12.54 -5.14 -17.66
N GLY A 131 12.79 -6.19 -16.88
CA GLY A 131 14.08 -6.42 -16.23
C GLY A 131 14.22 -5.84 -14.82
N ALA A 132 13.12 -5.53 -14.12
CA ALA A 132 13.17 -5.18 -12.70
C ALA A 132 12.79 -6.36 -11.79
N GLN A 133 13.04 -6.18 -10.49
CA GLN A 133 12.26 -6.84 -9.44
C GLN A 133 11.18 -5.87 -8.98
N ALA A 134 10.04 -6.37 -8.53
CA ALA A 134 8.97 -5.50 -8.08
C ALA A 134 8.25 -6.06 -6.86
N ALA A 135 7.81 -5.18 -5.97
CA ALA A 135 6.87 -5.53 -4.91
C ALA A 135 5.72 -4.55 -4.87
N ARG A 136 4.54 -5.05 -4.52
CA ARG A 136 3.37 -4.24 -4.21
C ARG A 136 3.10 -4.33 -2.72
N ILE A 137 3.08 -3.19 -2.04
CA ILE A 137 2.72 -3.12 -0.63
C ILE A 137 1.21 -3.01 -0.44
N ASP A 138 0.66 -3.63 0.60
CA ASP A 138 -0.66 -3.31 1.11
C ASP A 138 -0.47 -2.18 2.14
N LEU A 139 -1.01 -0.99 1.87
CA LEU A 139 -0.95 0.12 2.83
C LEU A 139 -1.73 -0.22 4.11
N PRO A 140 -1.45 0.45 5.24
CA PRO A 140 -2.23 0.30 6.46
C PRO A 140 -3.74 0.35 6.18
N LEU A 141 -4.50 -0.54 6.80
CA LEU A 141 -5.97 -0.60 6.69
C LEU A 141 -6.52 -0.92 5.28
N HIS A 142 -5.68 -1.22 4.29
CA HIS A 142 -6.08 -1.58 2.94
C HIS A 142 -5.85 -3.07 2.64
N LEU A 143 -6.60 -3.62 1.69
CA LEU A 143 -6.39 -4.96 1.14
C LEU A 143 -6.25 -6.02 2.25
N ARG A 144 -5.14 -6.77 2.33
CA ARG A 144 -4.97 -7.81 3.38
C ARG A 144 -4.82 -7.22 4.79
N ARG A 145 -4.63 -5.90 4.90
CA ARG A 145 -4.45 -5.15 6.15
C ARG A 145 -5.74 -4.45 6.60
N HIS A 146 -6.85 -4.60 5.89
CA HIS A 146 -8.12 -3.99 6.30
C HIS A 146 -8.62 -4.55 7.63
N THR A 147 -9.32 -3.70 8.39
CA THR A 147 -9.99 -4.12 9.61
C THR A 147 -11.17 -5.05 9.28
N PRO A 148 -11.27 -6.24 9.89
CA PRO A 148 -12.40 -7.15 9.66
C PRO A 148 -13.75 -6.44 9.81
N GLY A 149 -14.66 -6.65 8.85
CA GLY A 149 -15.97 -5.99 8.82
C GLY A 149 -15.97 -4.58 8.20
N ARG A 150 -14.81 -4.03 7.86
CA ARG A 150 -14.66 -2.74 7.15
C ARG A 150 -14.21 -2.94 5.71
N ARG A 151 -14.36 -1.91 4.88
CA ARG A 151 -13.83 -1.92 3.52
C ARG A 151 -12.33 -1.66 3.51
N SER A 152 -11.67 -2.07 2.43
CA SER A 152 -10.27 -1.71 2.17
C SER A 152 -10.08 -0.20 2.19
N GLY A 153 -9.19 0.28 3.06
CA GLY A 153 -8.83 1.69 3.24
C GLY A 153 -9.73 2.47 4.20
N GLU A 154 -10.78 1.85 4.72
CA GLU A 154 -11.68 2.50 5.66
C GLU A 154 -10.99 2.73 7.02
N GLY A 155 -10.95 3.99 7.45
CA GLY A 155 -10.23 4.43 8.64
C GLY A 155 -8.77 4.81 8.40
N PHE A 156 -8.27 4.77 7.16
CA PHE A 156 -6.95 5.32 6.81
C PHE A 156 -6.92 6.84 6.97
N ILE A 157 -7.96 7.50 6.45
CA ILE A 157 -8.25 8.90 6.73
C ILE A 157 -9.38 8.93 7.76
N GLN A 158 -9.15 9.67 8.84
CA GLN A 158 -10.15 9.95 9.85
C GLN A 158 -10.24 11.46 10.09
N THR A 159 -11.32 11.84 10.76
CA THR A 159 -11.56 13.22 11.18
C THR A 159 -10.53 13.59 12.23
N ASP A 160 -10.17 12.69 13.15
CA ASP A 160 -8.95 12.81 13.95
C ASP A 160 -7.70 12.88 13.04
N LEU A 161 -7.15 14.08 12.91
CA LEU A 161 -5.96 14.30 12.09
C LEU A 161 -4.68 13.78 12.76
N ALA A 162 -4.65 13.60 14.09
CA ALA A 162 -3.51 12.97 14.75
C ALA A 162 -3.42 11.50 14.32
N TRP A 163 -4.56 10.78 14.32
CA TRP A 163 -4.65 9.45 13.75
C TRP A 163 -4.20 9.40 12.29
N THR A 164 -4.70 10.32 11.45
CA THR A 164 -4.37 10.35 10.02
C THR A 164 -2.88 10.58 9.78
N ARG A 165 -2.25 11.53 10.51
CA ARG A 165 -0.80 11.77 10.44
C ARG A 165 -0.01 10.53 10.80
N GLU A 166 -0.42 9.84 11.85
CA GLU A 166 0.25 8.65 12.36
C GLU A 166 0.11 7.44 11.41
N ILE A 167 -1.04 7.26 10.76
CA ILE A 167 -1.22 6.27 9.68
C ILE A 167 -0.38 6.62 8.44
N VAL A 168 -0.26 7.91 8.09
CA VAL A 168 0.62 8.35 7.00
C VAL A 168 2.08 8.09 7.34
N ARG A 169 2.52 8.39 8.57
CA ARG A 169 3.87 8.05 9.06
C ARG A 169 4.14 6.56 8.99
N GLN A 170 3.19 5.73 9.46
CA GLN A 170 3.27 4.28 9.32
C GLN A 170 3.45 3.84 7.86
N SER A 171 2.73 4.47 6.92
CA SER A 171 2.81 4.15 5.49
C SER A 171 4.19 4.49 4.91
N VAL A 172 4.78 5.61 5.35
CA VAL A 172 6.14 6.03 4.97
C VAL A 172 7.18 5.05 5.51
N GLU A 173 7.10 4.70 6.80
CA GLU A 173 8.03 3.77 7.44
C GLU A 173 7.95 2.37 6.85
N ASP A 174 6.75 1.90 6.50
CA ASP A 174 6.55 0.61 5.86
C ASP A 174 7.12 0.56 4.42
N CYS A 175 7.32 1.71 3.77
CA CYS A 175 7.85 1.79 2.40
C CYS A 175 9.38 1.95 2.34
N ALA A 176 10.01 2.35 3.44
CA ALA A 176 11.45 2.57 3.55
C ALA A 176 12.25 1.26 3.58
#